data_AF-A0A7C2J7L5-F1
#
_entry.id   AF-A0A7C2J7L5-F1
#
_cell.length_a   1.000
_cell.length_b   1.000
_cell.length_c   1.000
_cell.angle_alpha   90.00
_cell.angle_beta   90.00
_cell.angle_gamma   90.00
#
_symmetry.space_group_name_H-M   'P 1'
#
loop_
_entity.id
_entity.type
_entity.pdbx_description
1 polymer ?
#
loop_
_entity_poly.entity_id
_entity_poly.type
_entity_poly.pdbx_seq_one_letter_code
_entity_poly.pdbx_strand_id
1 'polypeptide(L)'
;MRTGDWIIFAVYLLLTLFLGLWKSRKGKDIDAYFLGNRSIPWWAVGLSVMATQASAITFIGTTGQAFNDGMRFIQVYLPLPFVVVILCIFFVPFFYRSRVYTAYEYLERRFDTKTRALTSFLFQCSRGMSVGIVIYAPSVVLSVMLGWDEQYTILLMGITTLIYTALGGVRAVVWTDTMQMILMFAGVFVGLYLVISGLPDDVSFSDAAYLGGVANHWNAVDTSINLNNQYSLLS
;
A
#
# COMPACT_ATOMS: atom_id res chain seq x y z
N MET A 1 -5.00 22.08 -13.93
CA MET A 1 -6.06 21.55 -13.04
C MET A 1 -7.18 22.56 -12.93
N ARG A 2 -8.44 22.10 -12.89
CA ARG A 2 -9.61 22.96 -12.69
C ARG A 2 -9.68 23.39 -11.23
N THR A 3 -10.34 24.51 -10.93
CA THR A 3 -10.50 25.01 -9.54
C THR A 3 -11.16 23.97 -8.62
N GLY A 4 -12.03 23.11 -9.15
CA GLY A 4 -12.66 22.01 -8.41
C GLY A 4 -11.65 20.97 -7.91
N ASP A 5 -10.60 20.67 -8.68
CA ASP A 5 -9.60 19.66 -8.33
C ASP A 5 -8.80 20.11 -7.09
N TRP A 6 -8.48 21.41 -7.01
CA TRP A 6 -7.81 22.02 -5.85
C TRP A 6 -8.64 21.93 -4.58
N ILE A 7 -9.96 22.15 -4.69
CA ILE A 7 -10.88 22.04 -3.54
C ILE A 7 -10.91 20.59 -3.04
N ILE A 8 -11.03 19.62 -3.95
CA ILE A 8 -11.04 18.19 -3.59
C ILE A 8 -9.72 17.80 -2.92
N PHE A 9 -8.60 18.24 -3.47
CA PHE A 9 -7.27 17.98 -2.89
C PHE A 9 -7.13 18.57 -1.48
N ALA A 10 -7.52 19.83 -1.29
CA ALA A 10 -7.48 20.48 0.02
C ALA A 10 -8.40 19.79 1.04
N VAL A 11 -9.61 19.41 0.64
CA VAL A 11 -10.56 18.66 1.47
C VAL A 11 -9.98 17.30 1.87
N TYR A 12 -9.37 16.57 0.93
CA TYR A 12 -8.73 15.29 1.22
C TYR A 12 -7.59 15.40 2.24
N LEU A 13 -6.70 16.40 2.08
CA LEU A 13 -5.61 16.64 3.04
C LEU A 13 -6.16 16.98 4.42
N LEU A 14 -7.15 17.89 4.49
CA LEU A 14 -7.78 18.27 5.76
C LEU A 14 -8.51 17.10 6.42
N LEU A 15 -9.23 16.27 5.66
CA LEU A 15 -9.89 15.07 6.17
C LEU A 15 -8.88 14.07 6.74
N THR A 16 -7.77 13.84 6.03
CA THR A 16 -6.71 12.92 6.47
C THR A 16 -6.09 13.40 7.79
N LEU A 17 -5.73 14.69 7.87
CA LEU A 17 -5.20 15.30 9.09
C LEU A 17 -6.23 15.26 10.23
N PHE A 18 -7.48 15.64 9.94
CA PHE A 18 -8.56 15.67 10.92
C PHE A 18 -8.84 14.28 11.49
N LEU A 19 -8.93 13.25 10.65
CA LEU A 19 -9.16 11.87 11.09
C LEU A 19 -7.99 11.33 11.91
N GLY A 20 -6.76 11.58 11.47
CA GLY A 20 -5.57 11.20 12.22
C GLY A 20 -5.56 11.81 13.62
N LEU A 21 -5.80 13.12 13.72
CA LEU A 21 -5.84 13.86 14.98
C LEU A 21 -7.05 13.49 15.86
N TRP A 22 -8.22 13.28 15.27
CA TRP A 22 -9.43 12.93 16.01
C TRP A 22 -9.33 11.53 16.63
N LYS A 23 -8.78 10.56 15.89
CA LYS A 23 -8.59 9.19 16.38
C LYS A 23 -7.40 9.06 17.34
N SER A 24 -6.45 9.98 17.30
CA SER A 24 -5.35 10.10 18.28
C SER A 24 -5.82 10.39 19.70
N ARG A 25 -6.93 11.15 19.88
CA ARG A 25 -7.36 11.65 21.20
C ARG A 25 -7.76 10.57 22.21
N LYS A 26 -7.87 9.30 21.82
CA LYS A 26 -8.25 8.20 22.73
C LYS A 26 -7.03 7.41 23.21
N GLY A 27 -6.35 7.95 24.23
CA GLY A 27 -5.39 7.23 25.08
C GLY A 27 -3.98 7.81 25.03
N LYS A 28 -3.47 8.27 26.19
CA LYS A 28 -2.08 8.76 26.35
C LYS A 28 -1.09 7.66 26.77
N ASP A 29 -1.57 6.43 26.96
CA ASP A 29 -0.73 5.30 27.37
C ASP A 29 0.04 4.70 26.20
N ILE A 30 1.21 4.12 26.52
CA ILE A 30 2.09 3.41 25.58
C ILE A 30 1.31 2.31 24.83
N ASP A 31 0.42 1.61 25.52
CA ASP A 31 -0.45 0.58 24.93
C ASP A 31 -1.44 1.16 23.90
N ALA A 32 -1.94 2.38 24.13
CA ALA A 32 -2.80 3.05 23.17
C ALA A 32 -2.02 3.47 21.92
N TYR A 33 -0.77 3.91 22.09
CA TYR A 33 0.09 4.35 20.99
C TYR A 33 0.57 3.20 20.11
N PHE A 34 1.06 2.10 20.70
CA PHE A 34 1.63 0.97 19.95
C PHE A 34 0.62 -0.14 19.61
N LEU A 35 -0.37 -0.39 20.47
CA LEU A 35 -1.32 -1.50 20.29
C LEU A 35 -2.74 -1.05 19.94
N GLY A 36 -3.01 0.26 19.89
CA GLY A 36 -4.36 0.78 19.64
C GLY A 36 -5.40 0.33 20.66
N ASN A 37 -4.95 0.01 21.89
CA ASN A 37 -5.74 -0.60 22.96
C ASN A 37 -6.44 -1.93 22.55
N ARG A 38 -5.93 -2.63 21.52
CA ARG A 38 -6.51 -3.87 20.96
C ARG A 38 -8.00 -3.77 20.59
N SER A 39 -8.50 -2.56 20.41
CA SER A 39 -9.93 -2.24 20.20
C SER A 39 -10.27 -1.97 18.73
N ILE A 40 -9.28 -2.14 17.84
CA ILE A 40 -9.43 -1.90 16.42
C ILE A 40 -10.11 -3.13 15.80
N PRO A 41 -11.19 -2.93 15.01
CA PRO A 41 -11.88 -4.06 14.38
C PRO A 41 -10.97 -4.73 13.34
N TRP A 42 -11.12 -6.05 13.19
CA TRP A 42 -10.26 -6.88 12.33
C TRP A 42 -10.24 -6.40 10.87
N TRP A 43 -11.36 -5.92 10.35
CA TRP A 43 -11.47 -5.45 8.97
C TRP A 43 -10.64 -4.19 8.72
N ALA A 44 -10.55 -3.28 9.70
CA ALA A 44 -9.74 -2.07 9.60
C ALA A 44 -8.24 -2.39 9.68
N VAL A 45 -7.87 -3.35 10.55
CA VAL A 45 -6.48 -3.86 10.59
C VAL A 45 -6.12 -4.52 9.26
N GLY A 46 -7.01 -5.35 8.70
CA GLY A 46 -6.79 -6.00 7.40
C GLY A 46 -6.60 -4.99 6.28
N LEU A 47 -7.48 -3.99 6.18
CA LEU A 47 -7.37 -2.94 5.16
C LEU A 47 -6.12 -2.07 5.34
N SER A 48 -5.70 -1.77 6.57
CA SER A 48 -4.45 -1.04 6.83
C SER A 48 -3.20 -1.85 6.47
N VAL A 49 -3.18 -3.15 6.77
CA VAL A 49 -2.10 -4.04 6.34
C VAL A 49 -2.04 -4.09 4.82
N MET A 50 -3.19 -4.21 4.15
CA MET A 50 -3.24 -4.15 2.69
C MET A 50 -2.76 -2.79 2.15
N ALA A 51 -3.14 -1.68 2.79
CA ALA A 51 -2.74 -0.33 2.37
C ALA A 51 -1.23 -0.11 2.53
N THR A 52 -0.65 -0.64 3.61
CA THR A 52 0.79 -0.59 3.84
C THR A 52 1.56 -1.37 2.76
N GLN A 53 0.98 -2.46 2.26
CA GLN A 53 1.56 -3.24 1.17
C GLN A 53 1.33 -2.59 -0.20
N ALA A 54 0.18 -1.94 -0.37
CA ALA A 54 -0.23 -1.32 -1.62
C ALA A 54 0.32 0.10 -1.72
N SER A 55 1.50 0.25 -2.31
CA SER A 55 2.12 1.55 -2.53
C SER A 55 1.61 2.24 -3.80
N ALA A 56 1.74 3.56 -3.89
CA ALA A 56 1.50 4.30 -5.13
C ALA A 56 2.39 3.80 -6.30
N ILE A 57 3.60 3.33 -5.99
CA ILE A 57 4.49 2.66 -6.94
C ILE A 57 3.82 1.42 -7.50
N THR A 58 3.22 0.60 -6.64
CA THR A 58 2.54 -0.62 -7.06
C THR A 58 1.38 -0.28 -7.97
N PHE A 59 0.54 0.69 -7.61
CA PHE A 59 -0.60 1.06 -8.46
C PHE A 59 -0.18 1.59 -9.83
N ILE A 60 0.69 2.60 -9.87
CA ILE A 60 1.12 3.20 -11.14
C ILE A 60 2.00 2.22 -11.93
N GLY A 61 2.95 1.58 -11.25
CA GLY A 61 3.90 0.64 -11.86
C GLY A 61 3.22 -0.61 -12.41
N THR A 62 2.31 -1.25 -11.67
CA THR A 62 1.60 -2.44 -12.18
C THR A 62 0.65 -2.10 -13.31
N THR A 63 -0.01 -0.93 -13.30
CA THR A 63 -0.85 -0.51 -14.44
C THR A 63 0.00 -0.19 -15.69
N GLY A 64 1.15 0.48 -15.52
CA GLY A 64 2.08 0.74 -16.63
C GLY A 64 2.70 -0.54 -17.17
N GLN A 65 3.04 -1.48 -16.30
CA GLN A 65 3.52 -2.81 -16.69
C GLN A 65 2.43 -3.62 -17.39
N ALA A 66 1.19 -3.59 -16.89
CA ALA A 66 0.05 -4.25 -17.54
C ALA A 66 -0.23 -3.69 -18.94
N PHE A 67 0.03 -2.40 -19.16
CA PHE A 67 -0.10 -1.76 -20.46
C PHE A 67 0.99 -2.19 -21.45
N ASN A 68 2.24 -2.35 -21.00
CA ASN A 68 3.37 -2.69 -21.86
C ASN A 68 3.55 -4.22 -22.06
N ASP A 69 3.53 -5.00 -20.98
CA ASP A 69 3.93 -6.41 -20.95
C ASP A 69 2.74 -7.37 -20.67
N GLY A 70 1.53 -6.83 -20.48
CA GLY A 70 0.33 -7.60 -20.14
C GLY A 70 0.28 -8.08 -18.69
N MET A 71 -0.64 -9.00 -18.39
CA MET A 71 -0.93 -9.46 -17.02
C MET A 71 0.04 -10.52 -16.46
N ARG A 72 1.16 -10.79 -17.13
CA ARG A 72 2.12 -11.85 -16.73
C ARG A 72 2.73 -11.64 -15.34
N PHE A 73 2.79 -10.40 -14.87
CA PHE A 73 3.28 -10.08 -13.52
C PHE A 73 2.40 -10.67 -12.41
N ILE A 74 1.12 -10.98 -12.68
CA ILE A 74 0.16 -11.47 -11.67
C ILE A 74 0.66 -12.75 -11.00
N GLN A 75 1.36 -13.62 -11.72
CA GLN A 75 1.89 -14.86 -11.16
C GLN A 75 2.90 -14.65 -10.01
N VAL A 76 3.58 -13.50 -9.94
CA VAL A 76 4.49 -13.15 -8.83
C VAL A 76 3.69 -12.75 -7.59
N TYR A 77 2.50 -12.17 -7.77
CA TYR A 77 1.63 -11.71 -6.69
C TYR A 77 0.65 -12.79 -6.21
N LEU A 78 0.34 -13.79 -7.05
CA LEU A 78 -0.61 -14.86 -6.76
C LEU A 78 -0.24 -15.71 -5.53
N PRO A 79 1.04 -16.00 -5.22
CA PRO A 79 1.43 -16.70 -4.00
C PRO A 79 1.25 -15.88 -2.71
N LEU A 80 1.24 -14.55 -2.78
CA LEU A 80 1.25 -13.69 -1.58
C LEU A 80 0.05 -13.93 -0.66
N PRO A 81 -1.20 -13.99 -1.13
CA PRO A 81 -2.35 -14.31 -0.28
C PRO A 81 -2.20 -15.66 0.43
N PHE A 82 -1.68 -16.69 -0.24
CA PHE A 82 -1.48 -18.00 0.35
C PHE A 82 -0.45 -17.96 1.49
N VAL A 83 0.67 -17.26 1.28
CA VAL A 83 1.70 -17.06 2.31
C VAL A 83 1.11 -16.31 3.50
N VAL A 84 0.31 -15.26 3.27
CA VAL A 84 -0.34 -14.50 4.34
C VAL A 84 -1.28 -15.39 5.16
N VAL A 85 -2.09 -16.25 4.52
CA VAL A 85 -2.97 -17.19 5.23
C VAL A 85 -2.16 -18.13 6.13
N ILE A 86 -1.06 -18.68 5.62
CA ILE A 86 -0.16 -19.55 6.41
C ILE A 86 0.42 -18.77 7.60
N LEU A 87 0.93 -17.56 7.38
CA LEU A 87 1.45 -16.70 8.46
C LEU A 87 0.38 -16.39 9.52
N CYS A 88 -0.86 -16.12 9.09
CA CYS A 88 -1.98 -15.88 9.99
C CYS A 88 -2.34 -17.09 10.85
N ILE A 89 -2.21 -18.31 10.32
CA ILE A 89 -2.53 -19.54 11.07
C ILE A 89 -1.42 -19.90 12.06
N PHE A 90 -0.15 -19.77 11.66
CA PHE A 90 0.97 -20.26 12.47
C PHE A 90 1.64 -19.19 13.33
N PHE A 91 1.90 -18.00 12.77
CA PHE A 91 2.70 -16.97 13.44
C PHE A 91 1.87 -15.98 14.25
N VAL A 92 0.67 -15.61 13.80
CA VAL A 92 -0.18 -14.67 14.56
C VAL A 92 -0.56 -15.22 15.95
N PRO A 93 -1.01 -16.48 16.12
CA PRO A 93 -1.32 -17.01 17.45
C PRO A 93 -0.09 -17.09 18.35
N PHE A 94 1.07 -17.34 17.76
CA PHE A 94 2.35 -17.37 18.47
C PHE A 94 2.68 -16.00 19.09
N PHE A 95 2.72 -14.94 18.27
CA PHE A 95 3.02 -13.59 18.75
C PHE A 95 1.96 -13.05 19.72
N TYR A 96 0.68 -13.40 19.49
CA TYR A 96 -0.40 -13.00 20.39
C TYR A 96 -0.25 -13.60 21.79
N ARG A 97 0.20 -14.85 21.91
CA ARG A 97 0.45 -15.51 23.20
C ARG A 97 1.70 -14.98 23.91
N SER A 98 2.74 -14.59 23.17
CA SER A 98 4.00 -14.09 23.73
C SER A 98 3.90 -12.71 24.40
N ARG A 99 2.80 -11.97 24.18
CA ARG A 99 2.55 -10.61 24.71
C ARG A 99 3.75 -9.66 24.55
N VAL A 100 4.42 -9.74 23.41
CA VAL A 100 5.51 -8.83 23.06
C VAL A 100 4.95 -7.59 22.36
N TYR A 101 5.57 -6.44 22.58
CA TYR A 101 5.21 -5.19 21.89
C TYR A 101 5.80 -5.14 20.48
N THR A 102 6.94 -5.82 20.27
CA THR A 102 7.62 -5.89 18.98
C THR A 102 8.04 -7.32 18.66
N ALA A 103 8.16 -7.67 17.38
CA ALA A 103 8.70 -8.96 16.97
C ALA A 103 10.16 -9.16 17.45
N TYR A 104 10.91 -8.07 17.65
CA TYR A 104 12.30 -8.12 18.11
C TYR A 104 12.44 -8.37 19.61
N GLU A 105 11.47 -7.95 20.41
CA GLU A 105 11.43 -8.30 21.84
C GLU A 105 11.35 -9.81 22.04
N TYR A 106 10.69 -10.53 21.12
CA TYR A 106 10.73 -11.99 21.12
C TYR A 106 12.16 -12.53 20.89
N LEU A 107 12.95 -11.90 20.01
CA LEU A 107 14.36 -12.28 19.80
C LEU A 107 15.22 -12.04 21.04
N GLU A 108 14.96 -10.98 21.81
CA GLU A 108 15.65 -10.74 23.09
C GLU A 108 15.37 -11.85 24.10
N ARG A 109 14.12 -12.31 24.20
CA ARG A 109 13.76 -13.42 25.09
C ARG A 109 14.36 -14.75 24.65
N ARG A 110 14.62 -14.92 23.34
CA ARG A 110 15.12 -16.19 22.76
C ARG A 110 16.63 -16.27 22.66
N PHE A 111 17.30 -15.15 22.42
CA PHE A 111 18.74 -15.04 22.22
C PHE A 111 19.34 -14.10 23.26
N ASP A 112 19.36 -12.79 22.98
CA ASP A 112 20.00 -11.78 23.82
C ASP A 112 19.67 -10.35 23.35
N THR A 113 19.94 -9.36 24.20
CA THR A 113 19.69 -7.94 23.93
C THR A 113 20.54 -7.39 22.77
N LYS A 114 21.76 -7.93 22.50
CA LYS A 114 22.59 -7.45 21.40
C LYS A 114 21.99 -7.85 20.06
N THR A 115 21.46 -9.07 19.96
CA THR A 115 20.72 -9.54 18.79
C THR A 115 19.49 -8.65 18.53
N ARG A 116 18.69 -8.33 19.57
CA ARG A 116 17.57 -7.39 19.42
C ARG A 116 18.02 -6.03 18.87
N ALA A 117 19.07 -5.45 19.44
CA ALA A 117 19.57 -4.14 19.04
C ALA A 117 20.03 -4.14 17.57
N LEU A 118 20.79 -5.16 17.17
CA LEU A 118 21.28 -5.31 15.80
C LEU A 118 20.13 -5.48 14.80
N THR A 119 19.21 -6.41 15.06
CA THR A 119 18.08 -6.67 14.15
C THR A 119 17.14 -5.46 14.05
N SER A 120 16.85 -4.79 15.16
CA SER A 120 16.02 -3.59 15.16
C SER A 120 16.69 -2.45 14.38
N PHE A 121 18.00 -2.26 14.53
CA PHE A 121 18.77 -1.27 13.78
C PHE A 121 18.76 -1.55 12.28
N LEU A 122 19.09 -2.78 11.87
CA LEU A 122 19.08 -3.17 10.45
C LEU A 122 17.71 -2.99 9.82
N PHE A 123 16.65 -3.35 10.55
CA PHE A 123 15.28 -3.12 10.10
C PHE A 123 14.97 -1.64 9.95
N GLN A 124 15.34 -0.81 10.93
CA GLN A 124 15.09 0.64 10.88
C GLN A 124 15.81 1.28 9.68
N CYS A 125 17.05 0.87 9.40
CA CYS A 125 17.80 1.32 8.22
C CYS A 125 17.11 0.91 6.92
N SER A 126 16.76 -0.37 6.77
CA SER A 126 16.07 -0.89 5.58
C SER A 126 14.71 -0.21 5.36
N ARG A 127 13.92 -0.03 6.43
CA ARG A 127 12.63 0.67 6.36
C ARG A 127 12.80 2.15 6.05
N GLY A 128 13.80 2.82 6.61
CA GLY A 128 14.10 4.22 6.32
C GLY A 128 14.42 4.45 4.83
N MET A 129 15.28 3.61 4.25
CA MET A 129 15.58 3.65 2.82
C MET A 129 14.33 3.37 1.97
N SER A 130 13.53 2.38 2.36
CA SER A 130 12.30 2.02 1.66
C SER A 130 11.28 3.15 1.65
N VAL A 131 11.11 3.85 2.78
CA VAL A 131 10.16 4.98 2.90
C VAL A 131 10.55 6.13 1.96
N GLY A 132 11.84 6.40 1.78
CA GLY A 132 12.31 7.41 0.82
C GLY A 132 11.81 7.14 -0.60
N ILE A 133 11.97 5.90 -1.07
CA ILE A 133 11.50 5.46 -2.40
C ILE A 133 9.97 5.54 -2.49
N VAL A 134 9.27 5.10 -1.44
CA VAL A 134 7.79 5.08 -1.38
C VAL A 134 7.19 6.49 -1.41
N ILE A 135 7.84 7.50 -0.81
CA ILE A 135 7.39 8.90 -0.87
C ILE A 135 7.73 9.52 -2.22
N TYR A 136 8.88 9.17 -2.80
CA TYR A 136 9.38 9.74 -4.04
C TYR A 136 8.41 9.56 -5.21
N ALA A 137 8.03 8.32 -5.52
CA ALA A 137 7.22 8.01 -6.70
C ALA A 137 5.86 8.75 -6.79
N PRO A 138 5.00 8.78 -5.75
CA PRO A 138 3.77 9.57 -5.79
C PRO A 138 4.04 11.08 -5.84
N SER A 139 5.15 11.55 -5.26
CA SER A 139 5.51 12.97 -5.30
C SER A 139 5.85 13.44 -6.71
N VAL A 140 6.54 12.62 -7.51
CA VAL A 140 6.80 12.90 -8.93
C VAL A 140 5.50 13.05 -9.70
N VAL A 141 4.58 12.11 -9.53
CA VAL A 141 3.29 12.13 -10.23
C VAL A 141 2.48 13.36 -9.84
N LEU A 142 2.45 13.67 -8.54
CA LEU A 142 1.75 14.84 -8.02
C LEU A 142 2.39 16.16 -8.51
N SER A 143 3.72 16.23 -8.59
CA SER A 143 4.46 17.37 -9.12
C SER A 143 4.10 17.64 -10.58
N VAL A 144 4.02 16.60 -11.42
CA VAL A 144 3.61 16.70 -12.82
C VAL A 144 2.15 17.17 -12.94
N MET A 145 1.25 16.68 -12.09
CA MET A 145 -0.16 17.07 -12.11
C MET A 145 -0.40 18.53 -11.67
N LEU A 146 0.29 18.96 -10.62
CA LEU A 146 0.15 20.31 -10.05
C LEU A 146 1.00 21.35 -10.79
N GLY A 147 2.00 20.91 -11.57
CA GLY A 147 3.01 21.80 -12.17
C GLY A 147 3.95 22.41 -11.12
N TRP A 148 4.13 21.73 -9.99
CA TRP A 148 5.00 22.17 -8.89
C TRP A 148 6.38 21.54 -9.03
N ASP A 149 7.38 22.17 -8.42
CA ASP A 149 8.70 21.56 -8.31
C ASP A 149 8.65 20.30 -7.43
N GLU A 150 9.39 19.29 -7.86
CA GLU A 150 9.40 17.96 -7.29
C GLU A 150 9.83 17.99 -5.81
N GLN A 151 10.83 18.81 -5.46
CA GLN A 151 11.36 18.88 -4.10
C GLN A 151 10.33 19.43 -3.12
N TYR A 152 9.57 20.45 -3.52
CA TYR A 152 8.49 21.00 -2.69
C TYR A 152 7.36 20.00 -2.48
N THR A 153 7.05 19.22 -3.52
CA THR A 153 6.00 18.19 -3.45
C THR A 153 6.39 17.06 -2.51
N ILE A 154 7.65 16.60 -2.59
CA ILE A 154 8.22 15.61 -1.67
C ILE A 154 8.16 16.12 -0.22
N LEU A 155 8.59 17.37 0.01
CA LEU A 155 8.62 17.96 1.34
C LEU A 155 7.22 18.11 1.93
N LEU A 156 6.24 18.54 1.13
CA LEU A 156 4.85 18.65 1.54
C LEU A 156 4.24 17.29 1.89
N MET A 157 4.45 16.26 1.06
CA MET A 157 3.98 14.90 1.34
C MET A 157 4.66 14.31 2.59
N GLY A 158 5.97 14.49 2.73
CA GLY A 158 6.74 14.01 3.88
C GLY A 158 6.31 14.66 5.20
N ILE A 159 6.18 15.99 5.22
CA ILE A 159 5.77 16.74 6.44
C ILE A 159 4.34 16.39 6.84
N THR A 160 3.39 16.36 5.90
CA THR A 160 2.01 16.01 6.21
C THR A 160 1.92 14.58 6.77
N THR A 161 2.63 13.63 6.16
CA THR A 161 2.72 12.25 6.62
C THR A 161 3.33 12.13 8.01
N LEU A 162 4.43 12.86 8.25
CA LEU A 162 5.11 12.90 9.55
C LEU A 162 4.18 13.44 10.65
N ILE A 163 3.47 14.54 10.38
CA ILE A 163 2.59 15.18 11.37
C ILE A 163 1.48 14.22 11.83
N TYR A 164 0.72 13.64 10.90
CA TYR A 164 -0.40 12.78 11.32
C TYR A 164 0.08 11.45 11.91
N THR A 165 1.22 10.93 11.46
CA THR A 165 1.77 9.67 11.98
C THR A 165 2.34 9.86 13.38
N ALA A 166 3.13 10.92 13.59
CA ALA A 166 3.75 11.22 14.89
C ALA A 166 2.73 11.60 15.96
N LEU A 167 1.71 12.37 15.59
CA LEU A 167 0.65 12.75 16.52
C LEU A 167 -0.38 11.64 16.72
N GLY A 168 -0.50 10.71 15.76
CA GLY A 168 -1.60 9.78 15.67
C GLY A 168 -1.42 8.42 16.36
N GLY A 169 -0.19 7.90 16.38
CA GLY A 169 0.07 6.52 16.79
C GLY A 169 -0.59 5.47 15.88
N VAL A 170 -0.46 4.19 16.21
CA VAL A 170 -0.92 3.07 15.37
C VAL A 170 -2.41 3.14 15.06
N ARG A 171 -3.23 3.60 16.02
CA ARG A 171 -4.68 3.72 15.80
C ARG A 171 -5.00 4.72 14.70
N ALA A 172 -4.39 5.91 14.71
CA ALA A 172 -4.63 6.90 13.68
C ALA A 172 -4.22 6.39 12.32
N VAL A 173 -3.02 5.78 12.23
CA VAL A 173 -2.48 5.19 11.00
C VAL A 173 -3.45 4.16 10.42
N VAL A 174 -3.95 3.23 11.24
CA VAL A 174 -4.89 2.20 10.74
C VAL A 174 -6.17 2.82 10.14
N TRP A 175 -6.71 3.88 10.76
CA TRP A 175 -7.91 4.54 10.24
C TRP A 175 -7.63 5.40 9.01
N THR A 176 -6.50 6.11 8.95
CA THR A 176 -6.11 6.86 7.75
C THR A 176 -5.85 5.93 6.58
N ASP A 177 -5.15 4.81 6.82
CA ASP A 177 -4.88 3.78 5.82
C ASP A 177 -6.17 3.14 5.28
N THR A 178 -7.11 2.86 6.18
CA THR A 178 -8.41 2.30 5.80
C THR A 178 -9.18 3.26 4.89
N MET A 179 -9.19 4.55 5.21
CA MET A 179 -9.82 5.56 4.36
C MET A 179 -9.12 5.68 3.00
N GLN A 180 -7.78 5.73 3.00
CA GLN A 180 -6.98 5.78 1.78
C GLN A 180 -7.25 4.59 0.89
N MET A 181 -7.30 3.39 1.45
CA MET A 181 -7.61 2.17 0.72
C MET A 181 -9.00 2.21 0.08
N ILE A 182 -10.03 2.65 0.81
CA ILE A 182 -11.39 2.79 0.27
C ILE A 182 -11.40 3.80 -0.89
N LEU A 183 -10.72 4.94 -0.74
CA LEU A 183 -10.61 5.95 -1.79
C LEU A 183 -9.87 5.41 -3.03
N MET A 184 -8.81 4.64 -2.83
CA MET A 184 -8.06 4.01 -3.92
C MET A 184 -8.92 3.01 -4.69
N PHE A 185 -9.64 2.11 -4.00
CA PHE A 185 -10.56 1.18 -4.65
C PHE A 185 -11.67 1.92 -5.40
N ALA A 186 -12.28 2.94 -4.79
CA ALA A 186 -13.28 3.76 -5.45
C ALA A 186 -12.72 4.41 -6.73
N GLY A 187 -11.50 4.94 -6.67
CA GLY A 187 -10.79 5.51 -7.82
C GLY A 187 -10.58 4.49 -8.95
N VAL A 188 -10.18 3.26 -8.61
CA VAL A 188 -10.02 2.17 -9.58
C VAL A 188 -11.36 1.82 -10.24
N PHE A 189 -12.44 1.67 -9.46
CA PHE A 189 -13.77 1.35 -10.01
C PHE A 189 -14.31 2.46 -10.91
N VAL A 190 -14.13 3.73 -10.51
CA VAL A 190 -14.52 4.88 -11.34
C VAL A 190 -13.67 4.93 -12.61
N GLY A 191 -12.36 4.72 -12.51
CA GLY A 191 -11.48 4.66 -13.67
C GLY A 191 -11.87 3.56 -14.65
N LEU A 192 -12.16 2.35 -14.15
CA LEU A 192 -12.66 1.24 -14.95
C LEU A 192 -13.99 1.58 -15.64
N TYR A 193 -14.93 2.16 -14.90
CA TYR A 193 -16.21 2.61 -15.45
C TYR A 193 -16.02 3.64 -16.57
N LEU A 194 -15.17 4.64 -16.37
CA LEU A 194 -14.88 5.68 -17.36
C LEU A 194 -14.24 5.09 -18.62
N VAL A 195 -13.29 4.17 -18.47
CA VAL A 195 -12.67 3.48 -19.60
C VAL A 195 -13.69 2.69 -20.40
N ILE A 196 -14.59 1.94 -19.74
CA ILE A 196 -15.64 1.17 -20.42
C ILE A 196 -16.64 2.11 -21.11
N SER A 197 -17.05 3.21 -20.46
CA SER A 197 -17.98 4.19 -21.03
C SER A 197 -17.37 5.05 -22.15
N GLY A 198 -16.04 5.11 -22.22
CA GLY A 198 -15.30 5.83 -23.25
C GLY A 198 -14.91 4.95 -24.44
N LEU A 199 -15.34 3.69 -24.47
CA LEU A 199 -15.20 2.84 -25.65
C LEU A 199 -16.06 3.40 -26.79
N PRO A 200 -15.57 3.38 -28.04
CA PRO A 200 -16.38 3.74 -29.20
C PRO A 200 -17.68 2.92 -29.25
N ASP A 201 -18.79 3.54 -29.69
CA ASP A 201 -20.13 2.91 -29.71
C ASP A 201 -20.17 1.61 -30.55
N ASP A 202 -19.20 1.41 -31.44
CA ASP A 202 -19.00 0.23 -32.29
C ASP A 202 -18.22 -0.91 -31.63
N VAL A 203 -17.64 -0.71 -30.43
CA VAL A 203 -16.84 -1.71 -29.72
C VAL A 203 -17.53 -2.11 -28.42
N SER A 204 -18.07 -3.35 -28.39
CA SER A 204 -18.60 -3.93 -27.15
C SER A 204 -17.46 -4.26 -26.17
N PHE A 205 -17.76 -4.33 -24.87
CA PHE A 205 -16.83 -4.82 -23.85
C PHE A 205 -16.26 -6.21 -24.22
N SER A 206 -17.06 -7.06 -24.86
CA SER A 206 -16.63 -8.37 -25.36
C SER A 206 -15.53 -8.27 -26.41
N ASP A 207 -15.58 -7.24 -27.25
CA ASP A 207 -14.67 -7.05 -28.37
C ASP A 207 -13.36 -6.43 -27.87
N ALA A 208 -13.45 -5.49 -26.92
CA ALA A 208 -12.29 -4.96 -26.20
C ALA A 208 -11.58 -6.08 -25.40
N ALA A 209 -12.33 -6.95 -24.73
CA ALA A 209 -11.78 -8.12 -24.05
C ALA A 209 -11.16 -9.12 -25.04
N TYR A 210 -11.79 -9.35 -26.18
CA TYR A 210 -11.25 -10.22 -27.22
C TYR A 210 -9.94 -9.68 -27.80
N LEU A 211 -9.87 -8.39 -28.10
CA LEU A 211 -8.66 -7.72 -28.60
C LEU A 211 -7.51 -7.78 -27.57
N GLY A 212 -7.80 -7.59 -26.28
CA GLY A 212 -6.81 -7.79 -25.22
C GLY A 212 -6.28 -9.23 -25.14
N GLY A 213 -7.08 -10.21 -25.56
CA GLY A 213 -6.70 -11.62 -25.61
C GLY A 213 -5.80 -11.93 -26.79
N VAL A 214 -6.16 -11.42 -27.95
CA VAL A 214 -5.35 -11.51 -29.17
C VAL A 214 -4.01 -10.78 -29.00
N ALA A 215 -3.99 -9.67 -28.26
CA ALA A 215 -2.78 -8.94 -27.91
C ALA A 215 -1.89 -9.67 -26.87
N ASN A 216 -2.33 -10.80 -26.30
CA ASN A 216 -1.69 -11.50 -25.16
C ASN A 216 -1.68 -10.72 -23.83
N HIS A 217 -2.47 -9.66 -23.69
CA HIS A 217 -2.50 -8.87 -22.45
C HIS A 217 -3.22 -9.61 -21.31
N TRP A 218 -4.11 -10.56 -21.60
CA TRP A 218 -4.76 -11.41 -20.57
C TRP A 218 -3.95 -12.63 -20.13
N ASN A 219 -2.79 -12.89 -20.75
CA ASN A 219 -2.00 -14.06 -20.40
C ASN A 219 -1.32 -13.86 -19.04
N ALA A 220 -1.99 -14.30 -17.97
CA ALA A 220 -1.56 -14.05 -16.59
C ALA A 220 -0.54 -15.08 -16.07
N VAL A 221 -0.47 -16.26 -16.67
CA VAL A 221 0.39 -17.36 -16.22
C VAL A 221 1.08 -17.98 -17.42
N ASP A 222 2.39 -17.81 -17.52
CA ASP A 222 3.18 -18.46 -18.56
C ASP A 222 3.77 -19.79 -18.06
N THR A 223 3.22 -20.88 -18.56
CA THR A 223 3.69 -22.25 -18.29
C THR A 223 4.87 -22.67 -19.18
N SER A 224 5.38 -21.80 -20.04
CA SER A 224 6.53 -22.11 -20.90
C SER A 224 7.81 -22.22 -20.09
N ILE A 225 8.62 -23.26 -20.35
CA ILE A 225 9.92 -23.48 -19.71
C ILE A 225 10.97 -22.67 -20.47
N ASN A 226 10.97 -21.35 -20.30
CA ASN A 226 11.92 -20.46 -20.98
C ASN A 226 12.69 -19.63 -19.94
N LEU A 227 13.96 -19.99 -19.74
CA LEU A 227 14.86 -19.36 -18.77
C LEU A 227 15.21 -17.90 -19.11
N ASN A 228 14.89 -17.44 -20.33
CA ASN A 228 15.06 -16.04 -20.73
C ASN A 228 13.82 -15.18 -20.47
N ASN A 229 12.71 -15.77 -20.03
CA ASN A 229 11.52 -15.04 -19.65
C ASN A 229 11.52 -14.82 -18.13
N GLN A 230 11.62 -13.55 -17.69
CA GLN A 230 11.56 -13.17 -16.27
C GLN A 230 10.22 -13.53 -15.59
N TYR A 231 9.21 -13.87 -16.38
CA TYR A 231 7.89 -14.26 -15.93
C TYR A 231 7.54 -15.68 -16.42
N SER A 232 8.47 -16.63 -16.44
CA SER A 232 8.11 -18.05 -16.54
C SER A 232 7.83 -18.62 -15.15
N LEU A 233 6.90 -19.58 -15.03
CA LEU A 233 6.67 -20.32 -13.77
C LEU A 233 7.91 -21.04 -13.22
N LEU A 234 8.94 -21.24 -14.06
CA LEU A 234 10.16 -22.00 -13.73
C LEU A 234 11.47 -21.19 -13.90
N SER A 235 11.39 -19.87 -14.10
CA SER A 235 12.57 -18.97 -14.10
C SER A 235 12.96 -18.54 -12.70
#